data_AF-A0AA43QW03-F1
#
_entry.id   AF-A0AA43QW03-F1
#
_cell.length_a   1.000
_cell.length_b   1.000
_cell.length_c   1.000
_cell.angle_alpha   90.00
_cell.angle_beta   90.00
_cell.angle_gamma   90.00
#
_symmetry.space_group_name_H-M   'P 1'
#
loop_
_entity.id
_entity.type
_entity.pdbx_description
1 polymer ?
#
loop_
_entity_poly.entity_id
_entity_poly.type
_entity_poly.pdbx_seq_one_letter_code
_entity_poly.pdbx_strand_id
1 'polypeptide(L)'
;MSLSRSPSPRGGGGWSSPGLTSPYESGKSSPRRTYGDVKNNGSAGTGVTWETAKARSDEVKGHPSYSTQNQGFFSRNARRLSTSFMKGRDFSDREKLGRGRIPTHYDRAVRLLTALGRMAWRLRLRLGIVTTCILAFVLFYATPLHRVYRHTSWLGGGSKYVIILAANQGGGVMEWKGPREWAIERDSVKNKKRYAKKWGYELEIVDMSTKKRYAHEWRESWEKVDTIRNCMRKYPKAEWFWWLDLNTFIMEPSYRLQSHIFNDLSKSTYRDINEYNPLNITHPFKVPYLDNVARSPTGNSQPDSVDLIVPQDCGGFNLGSFFIHRSVWTDRLLDIWWDPVGYEQKHMEWEHKEQDALEHLYTNQPWIRSHTAFIPQRKINSFPMGACSDNGVDSRIHYSEQERDFVVNMAGCEWGRDCWGEMYNFRELSNKLNRTLWEKFKDSISDRIKAFKAKHKKEGDDGQ
;
A
#
# COMPACT_ATOMS: atom_id res chain seq x y z
N MET A 1 -15.00 -63.27 -16.58
CA MET A 1 -14.05 -63.97 -17.48
C MET A 1 -12.74 -63.19 -17.39
N SER A 2 -11.80 -63.62 -16.53
CA SER A 2 -10.76 -64.64 -16.81
C SER A 2 -9.63 -64.06 -17.67
N LEU A 3 -8.50 -63.67 -17.07
CA LEU A 3 -7.27 -64.50 -16.95
C LEU A 3 -6.54 -64.61 -18.31
N SER A 4 -5.21 -64.54 -18.50
CA SER A 4 -4.00 -64.39 -17.68
C SER A 4 -2.83 -64.90 -18.55
N ARG A 5 -1.58 -64.47 -18.27
CA ARG A 5 -0.29 -65.22 -18.37
C ARG A 5 0.81 -64.64 -19.24
N SER A 6 1.96 -64.44 -18.60
CA SER A 6 3.30 -64.62 -19.14
C SER A 6 3.68 -66.12 -19.18
N PRO A 7 4.78 -66.50 -19.85
CA PRO A 7 5.88 -67.06 -19.06
C PRO A 7 7.31 -66.68 -19.52
N SER A 8 8.26 -67.01 -18.64
CA SER A 8 9.74 -66.91 -18.72
C SER A 8 10.34 -68.19 -19.40
N PRO A 9 11.62 -68.68 -19.26
CA PRO A 9 12.74 -68.44 -18.31
C PRO A 9 14.13 -68.22 -19.00
N ARG A 10 15.32 -68.06 -18.39
CA ARG A 10 16.10 -68.74 -17.30
C ARG A 10 17.27 -67.82 -16.86
N GLY A 11 18.02 -68.08 -15.78
CA GLY A 11 17.92 -69.16 -14.78
C GLY A 11 19.02 -69.11 -13.70
N GLY A 12 18.95 -70.05 -12.75
CA GLY A 12 19.82 -70.15 -11.57
C GLY A 12 18.99 -70.38 -10.31
N GLY A 13 18.71 -71.63 -9.93
CA GLY A 13 17.81 -71.94 -8.82
C GLY A 13 17.90 -73.36 -8.25
N GLY A 14 17.32 -73.52 -7.06
CA GLY A 14 17.29 -74.71 -6.17
C GLY A 14 16.99 -74.20 -4.74
N TRP A 15 15.75 -74.25 -4.20
CA TRP A 15 15.02 -75.41 -3.65
C TRP A 15 15.84 -76.17 -2.58
N SER A 16 15.39 -76.45 -1.35
CA SER A 16 14.17 -76.10 -0.58
C SER A 16 14.39 -76.28 0.95
N SER A 17 13.44 -75.78 1.75
CA SER A 17 13.27 -75.94 3.21
C SER A 17 12.80 -77.37 3.64
N PRO A 18 12.48 -77.69 4.93
CA PRO A 18 12.77 -77.08 6.25
C PRO A 18 13.27 -78.09 7.34
N GLY A 19 13.73 -77.57 8.50
CA GLY A 19 13.56 -78.25 9.81
C GLY A 19 14.80 -78.75 10.58
N LEU A 20 14.73 -78.60 11.91
CA LEU A 20 15.39 -79.37 13.00
C LEU A 20 16.70 -80.16 12.71
N THR A 21 17.81 -79.75 13.33
CA THR A 21 18.59 -80.60 14.27
C THR A 21 19.61 -79.77 15.06
N SER A 22 19.73 -80.05 16.36
CA SER A 22 20.86 -79.68 17.22
C SER A 22 21.68 -80.95 17.51
N PRO A 23 23.01 -80.83 17.64
CA PRO A 23 23.70 -81.33 18.84
C PRO A 23 24.49 -80.19 19.52
N TYR A 24 24.54 -80.06 20.86
CA TYR A 24 25.38 -80.83 21.80
C TYR A 24 26.87 -80.84 21.40
N GLU A 25 27.85 -80.48 22.23
CA GLU A 25 27.91 -79.69 23.50
C GLU A 25 29.36 -79.12 23.60
N SER A 26 29.83 -78.36 24.60
CA SER A 26 29.34 -78.02 25.95
C SER A 26 29.76 -76.59 26.33
N GLY A 27 29.52 -76.16 27.58
CA GLY A 27 30.11 -74.92 28.14
C GLY A 27 29.18 -74.07 29.00
N LYS A 28 28.65 -74.63 30.10
CA LYS A 28 28.00 -73.85 31.18
C LYS A 28 29.08 -72.98 31.89
N SER A 29 28.79 -71.89 32.60
CA SER A 29 27.62 -71.62 33.44
C SER A 29 27.43 -70.12 33.72
N SER A 30 26.18 -69.68 33.86
CA SER A 30 25.84 -68.45 34.58
C SER A 30 26.00 -68.62 36.10
N PRO A 31 26.08 -67.51 36.85
CA PRO A 31 25.38 -67.46 38.12
C PRO A 31 24.41 -66.28 38.20
N ARG A 32 23.34 -66.50 38.97
CA ARG A 32 22.27 -65.55 39.28
C ARG A 32 22.30 -65.30 40.79
N ARG A 33 21.99 -64.06 41.19
CA ARG A 33 21.33 -63.67 42.47
C ARG A 33 22.15 -63.61 43.78
N THR A 34 21.75 -62.63 44.61
CA THR A 34 21.96 -62.52 46.09
C THR A 34 23.42 -62.27 46.51
N TYR A 35 23.79 -61.49 47.53
CA TYR A 35 23.17 -60.94 48.77
C TYR A 35 23.47 -59.41 48.86
N GLY A 36 22.91 -58.57 49.74
CA GLY A 36 22.20 -58.82 51.00
C GLY A 36 23.13 -58.62 52.22
N ASP A 37 22.74 -57.75 53.15
CA ASP A 37 23.16 -57.65 54.58
C ASP A 37 24.64 -57.76 55.03
N VAL A 38 25.19 -56.59 55.38
CA VAL A 38 25.65 -56.21 56.74
C VAL A 38 26.26 -57.30 57.67
N LYS A 39 27.56 -57.15 58.01
CA LYS A 39 28.03 -57.00 59.42
C LYS A 39 29.52 -56.64 59.56
N ASN A 40 29.84 -55.97 60.68
CA ASN A 40 31.17 -55.55 61.13
C ASN A 40 32.25 -56.65 61.10
N ASN A 41 33.47 -56.30 60.66
CA ASN A 41 34.61 -56.09 61.58
C ASN A 41 35.88 -55.62 60.82
N GLY A 42 36.77 -54.93 61.53
CA GLY A 42 38.20 -54.88 61.15
C GLY A 42 38.66 -53.67 60.33
N SER A 43 39.60 -52.94 60.93
CA SER A 43 40.47 -51.92 60.35
C SER A 43 41.06 -52.27 58.97
N ALA A 44 40.82 -51.43 57.96
CA ALA A 44 41.81 -50.94 56.98
C ALA A 44 41.13 -49.95 56.01
N GLY A 45 41.79 -48.82 55.70
CA GLY A 45 41.24 -47.82 54.79
C GLY A 45 41.55 -48.11 53.32
N THR A 46 40.57 -47.90 52.44
CA THR A 46 40.80 -47.64 51.00
C THR A 46 39.65 -46.76 50.48
N GLY A 47 39.93 -45.48 50.25
CA GLY A 47 38.95 -44.53 49.75
C GLY A 47 38.69 -44.71 48.26
N VAL A 48 37.43 -44.60 47.83
CA VAL A 48 37.06 -44.52 46.41
C VAL A 48 37.63 -43.23 45.85
N THR A 49 38.65 -43.32 44.99
CA THR A 49 39.30 -42.17 44.39
C THR A 49 38.39 -41.45 43.39
N TRP A 50 38.46 -40.12 43.40
CA TRP A 50 37.70 -39.23 42.52
C TRP A 50 37.81 -39.60 41.02
N GLU A 51 38.97 -40.07 40.60
CA GLU A 51 39.25 -40.49 39.22
C GLU A 51 38.41 -41.72 38.81
N THR A 52 38.21 -42.67 39.72
CA THR A 52 37.39 -43.88 39.48
C THR A 52 35.90 -43.52 39.33
N ALA A 53 35.42 -42.54 40.10
CA ALA A 53 34.06 -42.02 39.96
C ALA A 53 33.88 -41.20 38.67
N LYS A 54 34.89 -40.41 38.29
CA LYS A 54 34.90 -39.62 37.05
C LYS A 54 34.87 -40.53 35.81
N ALA A 55 35.70 -41.57 35.77
CA ALA A 55 35.74 -42.54 34.66
C ALA A 55 34.36 -43.18 34.40
N ARG A 56 33.68 -43.65 35.46
CA ARG A 56 32.30 -44.17 35.35
C ARG A 56 31.27 -43.12 34.92
N SER A 57 31.51 -41.84 35.17
CA SER A 57 30.59 -40.76 34.78
C SER A 57 30.73 -40.33 33.31
N ASP A 58 31.92 -40.49 32.72
CA ASP A 58 32.17 -40.15 31.33
C ASP A 58 31.72 -41.29 30.39
N GLU A 59 31.76 -42.55 30.85
CA GLU A 59 31.24 -43.73 30.13
C GLU A 59 29.71 -43.67 29.91
N VAL A 60 28.97 -43.00 30.81
CA VAL A 60 27.49 -42.88 30.76
C VAL A 60 27.00 -41.77 29.81
N LYS A 61 27.88 -40.89 29.29
CA LYS A 61 27.48 -39.77 28.40
C LYS A 61 27.29 -40.16 26.93
N GLY A 62 27.45 -41.44 26.59
CA GLY A 62 27.27 -41.97 25.24
C GLY A 62 25.81 -42.24 24.84
N HIS A 63 24.97 -41.22 24.70
CA HIS A 63 23.66 -41.39 24.03
C HIS A 63 23.82 -41.35 22.50
N PRO A 64 23.39 -42.38 21.74
CA PRO A 64 23.48 -42.38 20.29
C PRO A 64 22.50 -41.37 19.68
N SER A 65 23.03 -40.42 18.92
CA SER A 65 22.24 -39.39 18.24
C SER A 65 21.56 -39.94 16.98
N TYR A 66 20.31 -40.37 17.12
CA TYR A 66 19.47 -40.71 15.97
C TYR A 66 19.32 -39.54 14.99
N SER A 67 19.95 -39.63 13.82
CA SER A 67 19.82 -38.64 12.75
C SER A 67 18.61 -38.95 11.85
N THR A 68 17.45 -38.37 12.15
CA THR A 68 16.31 -38.41 11.23
C THR A 68 16.58 -37.52 10.01
N GLN A 69 16.67 -38.14 8.84
CA GLN A 69 16.81 -37.44 7.55
C GLN A 69 15.54 -36.59 7.27
N ASN A 70 15.70 -35.45 6.59
CA ASN A 70 14.64 -34.51 6.18
C ASN A 70 13.88 -33.73 7.28
N GLN A 71 14.51 -32.71 7.88
CA GLN A 71 13.81 -31.50 8.36
C GLN A 71 14.56 -30.21 7.99
N GLY A 72 13.81 -29.18 7.55
CA GLY A 72 14.34 -27.95 6.96
C GLY A 72 14.94 -26.93 7.95
N PHE A 73 15.55 -25.87 7.40
CA PHE A 73 16.37 -24.85 8.07
C PHE A 73 15.79 -24.32 9.39
N PHE A 74 14.49 -24.01 9.44
CA PHE A 74 13.83 -23.46 10.63
C PHE A 74 13.80 -24.43 11.82
N SER A 75 13.64 -25.73 11.60
CA SER A 75 13.61 -26.74 12.67
C SER A 75 14.97 -26.91 13.37
N ARG A 76 16.07 -26.79 12.61
CA ARG A 76 17.44 -26.85 13.14
C ARG A 76 17.74 -25.65 14.06
N ASN A 77 17.29 -24.46 13.68
CA ASN A 77 17.49 -23.25 14.48
C ASN A 77 16.58 -23.20 15.72
N ALA A 78 15.33 -23.69 15.62
CA ALA A 78 14.42 -23.78 16.76
C ALA A 78 14.99 -24.65 17.90
N ARG A 79 15.60 -25.81 17.57
CA ARG A 79 16.24 -26.68 18.58
C ARG A 79 17.52 -26.06 19.18
N ARG A 80 18.30 -25.29 18.40
CA ARG A 80 19.43 -24.51 18.95
C ARG A 80 18.98 -23.43 19.93
N LEU A 81 17.88 -22.73 19.64
CA LEU A 81 17.32 -21.73 20.55
C LEU A 81 16.77 -22.35 21.84
N SER A 82 16.06 -23.49 21.77
CA SER A 82 15.55 -24.16 22.98
C SER A 82 16.67 -24.73 23.87
N THR A 83 17.75 -25.26 23.27
CA THR A 83 18.93 -25.73 24.05
C THR A 83 19.76 -24.58 24.64
N SER A 84 19.83 -23.42 23.99
CA SER A 84 20.58 -22.28 24.51
C SER A 84 19.88 -21.61 25.70
N PHE A 85 18.55 -21.71 25.82
CA PHE A 85 17.78 -21.13 26.92
C PHE A 85 17.80 -21.97 28.22
N MET A 86 18.47 -23.14 28.21
CA MET A 86 18.60 -24.02 29.38
C MET A 86 20.03 -24.24 29.88
N LYS A 87 21.02 -23.49 29.40
CA LYS A 87 22.35 -23.42 30.04
C LYS A 87 22.39 -22.29 31.07
N GLY A 88 21.88 -22.57 32.28
CA GLY A 88 21.86 -21.55 33.34
C GLY A 88 21.18 -21.91 34.65
N ARG A 89 21.30 -23.15 35.14
CA ARG A 89 21.12 -23.55 36.56
C ARG A 89 21.45 -25.02 36.75
N ASP A 90 22.60 -25.31 37.35
CA ASP A 90 22.80 -26.60 38.00
C ASP A 90 21.88 -26.67 39.23
N PHE A 91 20.80 -27.43 39.12
CA PHE A 91 20.06 -27.93 40.27
C PHE A 91 20.82 -29.13 40.86
N SER A 92 22.02 -28.86 41.36
CA SER A 92 22.67 -29.75 42.32
C SER A 92 22.13 -29.38 43.69
N ASP A 93 21.19 -30.18 44.19
CA ASP A 93 20.70 -30.05 45.57
C ASP A 93 21.87 -30.28 46.53
N ARG A 94 22.46 -29.18 46.99
CA ARG A 94 23.28 -29.19 48.20
C ARG A 94 22.33 -29.33 49.37
N GLU A 95 22.05 -30.58 49.73
CA GLU A 95 21.50 -30.97 51.02
C GLU A 95 22.40 -30.41 52.15
N LYS A 96 22.11 -29.18 52.57
CA LYS A 96 22.62 -28.61 53.81
C LYS A 96 21.60 -28.84 54.90
N LEU A 97 21.50 -30.10 55.33
CA LEU A 97 20.89 -30.47 56.61
C LEU A 97 21.79 -29.94 57.74
N GLY A 98 21.62 -28.67 58.09
CA GLY A 98 22.41 -27.96 59.09
C GLY A 98 21.60 -26.84 59.72
N ARG A 99 21.05 -27.10 60.91
CA ARG A 99 20.17 -26.18 61.67
C ARG A 99 20.78 -24.78 61.80
N GLY A 100 20.12 -23.79 61.21
CA GLY A 100 20.33 -22.37 61.49
C GLY A 100 18.99 -21.64 61.48
N ARG A 101 18.44 -21.35 62.66
CA ARG A 101 17.27 -20.45 62.78
C ARG A 101 17.66 -19.08 62.23
N ILE A 102 17.09 -18.68 61.10
CA ILE A 102 17.12 -17.27 60.69
C ILE A 102 16.18 -16.50 61.63
N PRO A 103 16.62 -15.44 62.31
CA PRO A 103 15.76 -14.70 63.23
C PRO A 103 14.58 -14.05 62.49
N THR A 104 13.38 -14.24 63.03
CA THR A 104 12.12 -13.64 62.55
C THR A 104 12.08 -12.14 62.85
N HIS A 105 12.89 -11.32 62.15
CA HIS A 105 12.86 -9.87 62.33
C HIS A 105 13.25 -8.99 61.13
N TYR A 106 13.15 -9.48 59.89
CA TYR A 106 13.37 -8.65 58.68
C TYR A 106 12.35 -8.89 57.54
N ASP A 107 11.12 -9.25 57.93
CA ASP A 107 10.18 -9.95 57.05
C ASP A 107 9.38 -9.03 56.10
N ARG A 108 9.26 -7.73 56.40
CA ARG A 108 8.61 -6.76 55.48
C ARG A 108 9.58 -6.21 54.44
N ALA A 109 10.79 -5.79 54.83
CA ALA A 109 11.73 -5.10 53.94
C ALA A 109 12.23 -5.98 52.79
N VAL A 110 12.58 -7.25 53.04
CA VAL A 110 13.04 -8.17 51.97
C VAL A 110 11.90 -8.55 51.01
N ARG A 111 10.68 -8.72 51.52
CA ARG A 111 9.49 -8.92 50.68
C ARG A 111 9.19 -7.68 49.82
N LEU A 112 9.33 -6.48 50.39
CA LEU A 112 9.23 -5.21 49.66
C LEU A 112 10.32 -5.09 48.59
N LEU A 113 11.59 -5.33 48.90
CA LEU A 113 12.70 -5.26 47.94
C LEU A 113 12.54 -6.29 46.80
N THR A 114 12.10 -7.51 47.09
CA THR A 114 11.84 -8.52 46.03
C THR A 114 10.55 -8.27 45.25
N ALA A 115 9.56 -7.56 45.82
CA ALA A 115 8.39 -7.08 45.10
C ALA A 115 8.73 -5.88 44.20
N LEU A 116 9.50 -4.91 44.72
CA LEU A 116 10.04 -3.76 43.99
C LEU A 116 10.97 -4.21 42.87
N GLY A 117 11.85 -5.19 43.10
CA GLY A 117 12.70 -5.78 42.06
C GLY A 117 11.90 -6.47 40.95
N ARG A 118 10.83 -7.20 41.31
CA ARG A 118 9.89 -7.79 40.32
C ARG A 118 9.07 -6.74 39.58
N MET A 119 8.67 -5.65 40.24
CA MET A 119 8.02 -4.50 39.59
C MET A 119 8.97 -3.75 38.67
N ALA A 120 10.21 -3.49 39.09
CA ALA A 120 11.25 -2.85 38.29
C ALA A 120 11.64 -3.70 37.07
N TRP A 121 11.72 -5.03 37.20
CA TRP A 121 11.94 -5.93 36.07
C TRP A 121 10.76 -5.93 35.08
N ARG A 122 9.51 -5.99 35.58
CA ARG A 122 8.31 -5.85 34.75
C ARG A 122 8.22 -4.48 34.06
N LEU A 123 8.59 -3.41 34.76
CA LEU A 123 8.66 -2.05 34.22
C LEU A 123 9.75 -1.95 33.14
N ARG A 124 10.94 -2.50 33.38
CA ARG A 124 12.07 -2.51 32.43
C ARG A 124 11.75 -3.33 31.17
N LEU A 125 11.00 -4.43 31.30
CA LEU A 125 10.44 -5.17 30.16
C LEU A 125 9.40 -4.34 29.38
N ARG A 126 8.44 -3.71 30.07
CA ARG A 126 7.43 -2.85 29.44
C ARG A 126 8.08 -1.67 28.71
N LEU A 127 9.04 -1.00 29.35
CA LEU A 127 9.83 0.08 28.75
C LEU A 127 10.65 -0.42 27.56
N GLY A 128 11.29 -1.60 27.66
CA GLY A 128 12.04 -2.22 26.56
C GLY A 128 11.17 -2.58 25.36
N ILE A 129 9.93 -3.04 25.59
CA ILE A 129 8.94 -3.26 24.52
C ILE A 129 8.55 -1.92 23.90
N VAL A 130 8.22 -0.91 24.70
CA VAL A 130 7.83 0.43 24.20
C VAL A 130 8.96 1.07 23.40
N THR A 131 10.21 1.04 23.87
CA THR A 131 11.35 1.58 23.10
C THR A 131 11.60 0.78 21.83
N THR A 132 11.45 -0.54 21.84
CA THR A 132 11.56 -1.37 20.63
C THR A 132 10.45 -1.04 19.63
N CYS A 133 9.21 -0.85 20.08
CA CYS A 133 8.09 -0.42 19.22
C CYS A 133 8.32 0.97 18.62
N ILE A 134 8.80 1.93 19.41
CA ILE A 134 9.16 3.28 18.94
C ILE A 134 10.29 3.19 17.91
N LEU A 135 11.34 2.42 18.19
CA LEU A 135 12.49 2.28 17.30
C LEU A 135 12.10 1.59 15.99
N ALA A 136 11.27 0.54 16.05
CA ALA A 136 10.69 -0.11 14.86
C ALA A 136 9.80 0.85 14.05
N PHE A 137 8.99 1.69 14.70
CA PHE A 137 8.20 2.73 14.05
C PHE A 137 9.09 3.76 13.35
N VAL A 138 10.11 4.29 14.04
CA VAL A 138 11.07 5.23 13.45
C VAL A 138 11.79 4.60 12.26
N LEU A 139 12.28 3.37 12.38
CA LEU A 139 12.90 2.64 11.27
C LEU A 139 11.95 2.45 10.08
N PHE A 140 10.68 2.11 10.32
CA PHE A 140 9.70 1.93 9.25
C PHE A 140 9.48 3.20 8.42
N TYR A 141 9.42 4.37 9.06
CA TYR A 141 9.25 5.66 8.37
C TYR A 141 10.56 6.27 7.84
N ALA A 142 11.71 5.96 8.45
CA ALA A 142 13.02 6.41 7.99
C ALA A 142 13.54 5.64 6.77
N THR A 143 13.18 4.34 6.67
CA THR A 143 13.58 3.45 5.56
C THR A 143 12.55 3.47 4.42
N PRO A 144 12.90 2.99 3.21
CA PRO A 144 11.92 2.82 2.13
C PRO A 144 10.81 1.79 2.41
N LEU A 145 10.85 1.04 3.53
CA LEU A 145 9.85 0.03 3.89
C LEU A 145 8.42 0.58 3.87
N HIS A 146 8.20 1.79 4.40
CA HIS A 146 6.90 2.46 4.36
C HIS A 146 6.39 2.73 2.93
N ARG A 147 7.29 3.03 1.98
CA ARG A 147 6.93 3.23 0.56
C ARG A 147 6.58 1.90 -0.10
N VAL A 148 7.37 0.85 0.14
CA VAL A 148 7.08 -0.50 -0.36
C VAL A 148 5.73 -0.99 0.16
N TYR A 149 5.47 -0.84 1.46
CA TYR A 149 4.18 -1.16 2.08
C TYR A 149 3.01 -0.45 1.37
N ARG A 150 3.13 0.86 1.14
CA ARG A 150 2.08 1.67 0.47
C ARG A 150 1.86 1.25 -0.99
N HIS A 151 2.95 1.00 -1.72
CA HIS A 151 2.90 0.57 -3.11
C HIS A 151 2.31 -0.84 -3.27
N THR A 152 2.55 -1.78 -2.35
CA THR A 152 2.18 -3.20 -2.57
C THR A 152 0.66 -3.39 -2.62
N SER A 153 0.18 -4.07 -3.68
CA SER A 153 -1.26 -4.23 -4.03
C SER A 153 -2.17 -4.79 -2.93
N TRP A 154 -1.70 -5.80 -2.17
CA TRP A 154 -2.46 -6.45 -1.08
C TRP A 154 -2.40 -5.72 0.27
N LEU A 155 -1.56 -4.67 0.40
CA LEU A 155 -1.35 -3.94 1.65
C LEU A 155 -1.84 -2.49 1.53
N GLY A 156 -1.02 -1.60 0.99
CA GLY A 156 -1.40 -0.20 0.78
C GLY A 156 -2.22 0.03 -0.48
N GLY A 157 -2.24 -0.92 -1.41
CA GLY A 157 -3.04 -0.85 -2.65
C GLY A 157 -2.56 0.20 -3.65
N GLY A 158 -1.40 0.83 -3.45
CA GLY A 158 -0.92 1.93 -4.29
C GLY A 158 -0.70 1.53 -5.76
N SER A 159 -0.09 0.37 -6.02
CA SER A 159 0.18 -0.13 -7.38
C SER A 159 -1.06 -0.48 -8.20
N LYS A 160 -2.27 -0.43 -7.62
CA LYS A 160 -3.54 -0.57 -8.35
C LYS A 160 -3.93 0.73 -9.07
N TYR A 161 -3.32 1.87 -8.75
CA TYR A 161 -3.68 3.19 -9.27
C TYR A 161 -2.48 3.83 -9.97
N VAL A 162 -2.68 4.22 -11.24
CA VAL A 162 -1.72 4.97 -12.05
C VAL A 162 -2.28 6.36 -12.28
N ILE A 163 -1.51 7.39 -11.95
CA ILE A 163 -1.79 8.77 -12.34
C ILE A 163 -1.11 9.02 -13.68
N ILE A 164 -1.86 9.52 -14.66
CA ILE A 164 -1.37 9.89 -15.98
C ILE A 164 -1.32 11.41 -16.05
N LEU A 165 -0.17 11.95 -16.47
CA LEU A 165 0.05 13.37 -16.71
C LEU A 165 0.73 13.55 -18.07
N ALA A 166 0.07 14.23 -19.00
CA ALA A 166 0.73 14.77 -20.18
C ALA A 166 1.59 15.99 -19.78
N ALA A 167 2.90 15.96 -19.98
CA ALA A 167 3.80 17.08 -19.68
C ALA A 167 5.13 16.95 -20.45
N ASN A 168 5.59 18.04 -21.09
CA ASN A 168 6.77 17.99 -21.94
C ASN A 168 8.01 18.42 -21.14
N GLN A 169 8.62 17.45 -20.45
CA GLN A 169 9.78 17.65 -19.57
C GLN A 169 11.05 18.16 -20.30
N GLY A 170 11.05 18.20 -21.64
CA GLY A 170 12.17 18.63 -22.47
C GLY A 170 12.03 20.07 -23.00
N GLY A 171 13.08 20.87 -22.86
CA GLY A 171 13.20 22.22 -23.45
C GLY A 171 13.52 22.19 -24.95
N GLY A 172 12.64 21.60 -25.75
CA GLY A 172 12.78 21.48 -27.21
C GLY A 172 12.29 22.72 -27.98
N VAL A 173 12.97 23.05 -29.07
CA VAL A 173 12.80 24.27 -29.89
C VAL A 173 11.51 24.31 -30.74
N MET A 174 10.60 23.33 -30.60
CA MET A 174 9.42 23.21 -31.48
C MET A 174 8.33 24.26 -31.19
N GLU A 175 8.27 24.78 -29.96
CA GLU A 175 7.46 25.92 -29.54
C GLU A 175 8.16 26.61 -28.37
N TRP A 176 8.22 27.95 -28.38
CA TRP A 176 8.80 28.71 -27.27
C TRP A 176 7.83 28.79 -26.10
N LYS A 177 7.79 27.71 -25.28
CA LYS A 177 7.02 27.69 -24.03
C LYS A 177 7.32 28.93 -23.19
N GLY A 178 6.26 29.65 -22.80
CA GLY A 178 6.37 30.85 -21.98
C GLY A 178 6.96 30.56 -20.60
N PRO A 179 7.65 31.52 -19.94
CA PRO A 179 8.14 31.34 -18.57
C PRO A 179 7.04 30.97 -17.55
N ARG A 180 5.79 31.37 -17.83
CA ARG A 180 4.59 31.00 -17.05
C ARG A 180 4.22 29.53 -17.23
N GLU A 181 4.15 29.03 -18.46
CA GLU A 181 3.88 27.61 -18.77
C GLU A 181 4.92 26.68 -18.16
N TRP A 182 6.21 27.03 -18.28
CA TRP A 182 7.30 26.33 -17.59
C TRP A 182 7.10 26.24 -16.08
N ALA A 183 6.59 27.31 -15.46
CA ALA A 183 6.31 27.32 -14.03
C ALA A 183 5.05 26.50 -13.66
N ILE A 184 3.98 26.58 -14.45
CA ILE A 184 2.76 25.77 -14.31
C ILE A 184 3.11 24.28 -14.39
N GLU A 185 3.79 23.85 -15.46
CA GLU A 185 4.18 22.44 -15.64
C GLU A 185 5.04 21.96 -14.47
N ARG A 186 6.08 22.72 -14.11
CA ARG A 186 6.98 22.36 -13.01
C ARG A 186 6.25 22.21 -11.69
N ASP A 187 5.32 23.09 -11.36
CA ASP A 187 4.56 23.02 -10.11
C ASP A 187 3.50 21.92 -10.15
N SER A 188 2.84 21.70 -11.29
CA SER A 188 1.88 20.62 -11.53
C SER A 188 2.53 19.23 -11.41
N VAL A 189 3.65 19.01 -12.11
CA VAL A 189 4.49 17.80 -12.01
C VAL A 189 4.95 17.59 -10.57
N LYS A 190 5.45 18.64 -9.89
CA LYS A 190 5.93 18.56 -8.50
C LYS A 190 4.80 18.22 -7.51
N ASN A 191 3.60 18.78 -7.70
CA ASN A 191 2.41 18.49 -6.91
C ASN A 191 2.01 17.01 -7.05
N LYS A 192 1.76 16.57 -8.29
CA LYS A 192 1.33 15.19 -8.60
C LYS A 192 2.38 14.16 -8.17
N LYS A 193 3.67 14.43 -8.40
CA LYS A 193 4.80 13.58 -7.94
C LYS A 193 4.92 13.49 -6.42
N ARG A 194 4.61 14.56 -5.69
CA ARG A 194 4.54 14.55 -4.22
C ARG A 194 3.37 13.68 -3.73
N TYR A 195 2.21 13.77 -4.38
CA TYR A 195 1.03 12.98 -4.04
C TYR A 195 1.23 11.48 -4.31
N ALA A 196 1.65 11.11 -5.53
CA ALA A 196 1.93 9.73 -5.92
C ALA A 196 2.96 9.08 -4.98
N LYS A 197 4.10 9.75 -4.74
CA LYS A 197 5.14 9.28 -3.81
C LYS A 197 4.66 9.17 -2.35
N LYS A 198 3.69 9.98 -1.92
CA LYS A 198 3.11 9.90 -0.57
C LYS A 198 2.28 8.63 -0.42
N TRP A 199 1.48 8.27 -1.42
CA TRP A 199 0.55 7.14 -1.32
C TRP A 199 1.01 5.84 -1.98
N GLY A 200 2.15 5.85 -2.68
CA GLY A 200 2.65 4.69 -3.40
C GLY A 200 1.89 4.41 -4.69
N TYR A 201 1.21 5.43 -5.25
CA TYR A 201 0.67 5.38 -6.60
C TYR A 201 1.80 5.54 -7.61
N GLU A 202 1.61 4.97 -8.80
CA GLU A 202 2.51 5.21 -9.92
C GLU A 202 2.16 6.54 -10.60
N LEU A 203 3.14 7.25 -11.14
CA LEU A 203 2.93 8.49 -11.90
C LEU A 203 3.62 8.37 -13.24
N GLU A 204 2.83 8.12 -14.28
CA GLU A 204 3.29 8.21 -15.66
C GLU A 204 3.26 9.67 -16.10
N ILE A 205 4.41 10.17 -16.54
CA ILE A 205 4.50 11.48 -17.18
C ILE A 205 4.88 11.25 -18.63
N VAL A 206 3.98 11.63 -19.54
CA VAL A 206 4.11 11.38 -20.98
C VAL A 206 4.47 12.68 -21.69
N ASP A 207 5.58 12.64 -22.42
CA ASP A 207 6.06 13.76 -23.22
C ASP A 207 5.32 13.82 -24.56
N MET A 208 4.54 14.89 -24.76
CA MET A 208 3.72 15.11 -25.95
C MET A 208 4.51 15.84 -27.06
N SER A 209 5.70 16.36 -26.77
CA SER A 209 6.49 17.17 -27.71
C SER A 209 6.85 16.44 -29.01
N THR A 210 7.07 15.12 -28.93
CA THR A 210 7.41 14.29 -30.08
C THR A 210 6.21 14.03 -31.01
N LYS A 211 5.00 14.03 -30.47
CA LYS A 211 3.77 13.76 -31.21
C LYS A 211 3.21 15.02 -31.85
N LYS A 212 3.27 16.17 -31.15
CA LYS A 212 2.91 17.50 -31.69
C LYS A 212 3.59 17.80 -33.03
N ARG A 213 4.84 17.34 -33.23
CA ARG A 213 5.59 17.50 -34.49
C ARG A 213 4.89 16.94 -35.74
N TYR A 214 4.05 15.92 -35.60
CA TYR A 214 3.40 15.21 -36.71
C TYR A 214 1.86 15.20 -36.56
N ALA A 215 1.34 16.22 -35.87
CA ALA A 215 -0.05 16.32 -35.48
C ALA A 215 -0.57 17.72 -35.80
N HIS A 216 -1.76 17.79 -36.38
CA HIS A 216 -2.49 19.04 -36.46
C HIS A 216 -2.98 19.47 -35.06
N GLU A 217 -3.19 20.78 -34.85
CA GLU A 217 -3.49 21.39 -33.53
C GLU A 217 -4.74 20.83 -32.84
N TRP A 218 -5.67 20.23 -33.58
CA TRP A 218 -6.83 19.54 -33.01
C TRP A 218 -6.50 18.20 -32.34
N ARG A 219 -5.32 17.59 -32.58
CA ARG A 219 -4.97 16.25 -32.07
C ARG A 219 -4.61 16.16 -30.60
N GLU A 220 -4.04 17.23 -30.03
CA GLU A 220 -3.36 17.18 -28.72
C GLU A 220 -4.24 16.62 -27.59
N SER A 221 -5.50 17.02 -27.56
CA SER A 221 -6.45 16.61 -26.52
C SER A 221 -6.90 15.14 -26.69
N TRP A 222 -7.05 14.67 -27.92
CA TRP A 222 -7.43 13.28 -28.24
C TRP A 222 -6.31 12.29 -27.91
N GLU A 223 -5.05 12.72 -27.85
CA GLU A 223 -3.93 11.86 -27.44
C GLU A 223 -4.10 11.24 -26.05
N LYS A 224 -5.03 11.74 -25.24
CA LYS A 224 -5.55 11.08 -24.03
C LYS A 224 -5.81 9.60 -24.28
N VAL A 225 -6.49 9.25 -25.37
CA VAL A 225 -6.93 7.88 -25.69
C VAL A 225 -5.74 6.93 -25.89
N ASP A 226 -4.82 7.28 -26.80
CA ASP A 226 -3.60 6.50 -27.05
C ASP A 226 -2.69 6.44 -25.82
N THR A 227 -2.63 7.52 -25.06
CA THR A 227 -1.79 7.60 -23.86
C THR A 227 -2.32 6.67 -22.77
N ILE A 228 -3.63 6.67 -22.50
CA ILE A 228 -4.29 5.72 -21.59
C ILE A 228 -4.04 4.28 -22.02
N ARG A 229 -4.26 3.95 -23.30
CA ARG A 229 -4.02 2.61 -23.86
C ARG A 229 -2.56 2.16 -23.66
N ASN A 230 -1.59 3.06 -23.84
CA ASN A 230 -0.17 2.76 -23.61
C ASN A 230 0.17 2.63 -22.12
N CYS A 231 -0.42 3.43 -21.23
CA CYS A 231 -0.30 3.25 -19.78
C CYS A 231 -0.87 1.90 -19.32
N MET A 232 -2.00 1.48 -19.88
CA MET A 232 -2.61 0.17 -19.59
C MET A 232 -1.70 -0.99 -19.99
N ARG A 233 -0.96 -0.88 -21.10
CA ARG A 233 0.06 -1.87 -21.51
C ARG A 233 1.30 -1.84 -20.60
N LYS A 234 1.77 -0.64 -20.23
CA LYS A 234 2.96 -0.44 -19.39
C LYS A 234 2.79 -0.94 -17.94
N TYR A 235 1.58 -0.80 -17.38
CA TYR A 235 1.27 -1.11 -15.99
C TYR A 235 0.22 -2.23 -15.82
N PRO A 236 0.52 -3.49 -16.20
CA PRO A 236 -0.45 -4.60 -16.23
C PRO A 236 -1.01 -5.03 -14.87
N LYS A 237 -0.57 -4.41 -13.76
CA LYS A 237 -1.07 -4.65 -12.39
C LYS A 237 -1.99 -3.54 -11.86
N ALA A 238 -2.13 -2.43 -12.58
CA ALA A 238 -2.98 -1.31 -12.20
C ALA A 238 -4.43 -1.55 -12.66
N GLU A 239 -5.40 -1.35 -11.78
CA GLU A 239 -6.83 -1.49 -12.09
C GLU A 239 -7.41 -0.18 -12.60
N TRP A 240 -7.00 0.95 -11.99
CA TRP A 240 -7.54 2.28 -12.26
C TRP A 240 -6.48 3.24 -12.76
N PHE A 241 -6.83 4.01 -13.78
CA PHE A 241 -6.03 5.04 -14.40
C PHE A 241 -6.71 6.39 -14.18
N TRP A 242 -6.01 7.31 -13.53
CA TRP A 242 -6.49 8.67 -13.28
C TRP A 242 -5.82 9.61 -14.27
N TRP A 243 -6.58 10.16 -15.21
CA TRP A 243 -6.09 11.24 -16.05
C TRP A 243 -6.14 12.55 -15.27
N LEU A 244 -5.06 13.34 -15.34
CA LEU A 244 -5.02 14.70 -14.81
C LEU A 244 -4.31 15.67 -15.77
N ASP A 245 -5.01 16.72 -16.17
CA ASP A 245 -4.44 17.79 -17.00
C ASP A 245 -3.35 18.60 -16.28
N LEU A 246 -2.53 19.30 -17.07
CA LEU A 246 -1.47 20.19 -16.56
C LEU A 246 -2.03 21.28 -15.63
N ASN A 247 -3.15 21.88 -16.01
CA ASN A 247 -3.82 22.97 -15.29
C ASN A 247 -4.63 22.48 -14.07
N THR A 248 -4.35 21.28 -13.53
CA THR A 248 -4.92 20.77 -12.27
C THR A 248 -3.90 20.73 -11.12
N PHE A 249 -4.37 21.04 -9.90
CA PHE A 249 -3.55 21.00 -8.69
C PHE A 249 -4.26 20.22 -7.57
N ILE A 250 -3.56 19.22 -7.00
CA ILE A 250 -4.07 18.45 -5.87
C ILE A 250 -3.95 19.29 -4.60
N MET A 251 -5.08 19.80 -4.12
CA MET A 251 -5.19 20.67 -2.95
C MET A 251 -5.03 19.89 -1.65
N GLU A 252 -5.58 18.67 -1.58
CA GLU A 252 -5.61 17.83 -0.38
C GLU A 252 -4.74 16.58 -0.50
N PRO A 253 -3.42 16.69 -0.29
CA PRO A 253 -2.53 15.54 -0.39
C PRO A 253 -2.74 14.51 0.73
N SER A 254 -3.64 14.74 1.68
CA SER A 254 -3.89 13.91 2.86
C SER A 254 -4.99 12.86 2.68
N TYR A 255 -5.81 12.98 1.62
CA TYR A 255 -6.77 11.94 1.25
C TYR A 255 -6.13 10.88 0.34
N ARG A 256 -6.57 9.63 0.47
CA ARG A 256 -6.25 8.55 -0.47
C ARG A 256 -7.40 8.42 -1.46
N LEU A 257 -7.09 8.09 -2.72
CA LEU A 257 -8.10 7.79 -3.74
C LEU A 257 -9.08 6.70 -3.28
N GLN A 258 -8.58 5.64 -2.65
CA GLN A 258 -9.40 4.53 -2.16
C GLN A 258 -10.45 5.01 -1.14
N SER A 259 -10.04 5.77 -0.12
CA SER A 259 -10.96 6.26 0.92
C SER A 259 -11.86 7.43 0.46
N HIS A 260 -11.47 8.13 -0.60
CA HIS A 260 -12.19 9.30 -1.09
C HIS A 260 -13.30 8.93 -2.10
N ILE A 261 -13.01 7.92 -2.93
CA ILE A 261 -13.84 7.53 -4.09
C ILE A 261 -14.19 6.03 -4.01
N PHE A 262 -13.18 5.16 -4.14
CA PHE A 262 -13.41 3.77 -4.56
C PHE A 262 -13.99 2.83 -3.49
N ASN A 263 -13.72 3.06 -2.21
CA ASN A 263 -14.26 2.21 -1.13
C ASN A 263 -15.79 2.30 -1.02
N ASP A 264 -16.35 3.49 -1.26
CA ASP A 264 -17.77 3.80 -1.15
C ASP A 264 -18.31 4.26 -2.52
N LEU A 265 -17.99 3.53 -3.59
CA LEU A 265 -18.21 3.99 -4.97
C LEU A 265 -19.67 4.42 -5.20
N SER A 266 -20.64 3.60 -4.77
CA SER A 266 -22.08 3.87 -4.86
C SER A 266 -22.59 5.11 -4.12
N LYS A 267 -21.82 5.64 -3.16
CA LYS A 267 -22.11 6.90 -2.45
C LYS A 267 -21.29 8.06 -3.01
N SER A 268 -20.15 7.77 -3.63
CA SER A 268 -19.26 8.78 -4.22
C SER A 268 -19.68 9.21 -5.62
N THR A 269 -20.38 8.34 -6.36
CA THR A 269 -20.81 8.54 -7.74
C THR A 269 -22.31 8.31 -7.88
N TYR A 270 -22.92 8.97 -8.86
CA TYR A 270 -24.29 8.74 -9.33
C TYR A 270 -24.25 8.27 -10.79
N ARG A 271 -25.24 7.49 -11.26
CA ARG A 271 -25.30 7.02 -12.66
C ARG A 271 -26.41 7.65 -13.48
N ASP A 272 -27.46 8.12 -12.82
CA ASP A 272 -28.55 8.80 -13.50
C ASP A 272 -28.14 10.24 -13.84
N ILE A 273 -27.92 10.50 -15.12
CA ILE A 273 -27.58 11.85 -15.61
C ILE A 273 -28.63 12.90 -15.22
N ASN A 274 -29.89 12.51 -14.95
CA ASN A 274 -30.94 13.43 -14.55
C ASN A 274 -30.69 14.09 -13.16
N GLU A 275 -29.74 13.62 -12.35
CA GLU A 275 -29.35 14.29 -11.09
C GLU A 275 -28.66 15.65 -11.36
N TYR A 276 -27.87 15.73 -12.43
CA TYR A 276 -27.24 16.97 -12.91
C TYR A 276 -26.97 16.84 -14.41
N ASN A 277 -27.68 17.65 -15.21
CA ASN A 277 -27.73 17.50 -16.66
C ASN A 277 -27.61 18.88 -17.36
N PRO A 278 -26.43 19.51 -17.37
CA PRO A 278 -26.23 20.82 -18.00
C PRO A 278 -26.54 20.81 -19.51
N LEU A 279 -26.24 19.68 -20.17
CA LEU A 279 -26.45 19.45 -21.61
C LEU A 279 -27.89 19.13 -22.01
N ASN A 280 -28.82 18.99 -21.05
CA ASN A 280 -30.21 18.58 -21.28
C ASN A 280 -30.33 17.27 -22.10
N ILE A 281 -29.41 16.32 -21.90
CA ILE A 281 -29.41 15.01 -22.57
C ILE A 281 -30.65 14.22 -22.14
N THR A 282 -31.44 13.77 -23.10
CA THR A 282 -32.66 13.00 -22.81
C THR A 282 -32.32 11.56 -22.41
N HIS A 283 -32.61 11.18 -21.16
CA HIS A 283 -32.30 9.84 -20.64
C HIS A 283 -33.35 9.35 -19.62
N PRO A 284 -33.73 8.05 -19.60
CA PRO A 284 -33.35 6.99 -20.54
C PRO A 284 -34.25 6.93 -21.78
N PHE A 285 -33.71 6.44 -22.89
CA PHE A 285 -34.51 6.23 -24.12
C PHE A 285 -35.44 5.02 -23.97
N LYS A 286 -36.75 5.25 -24.12
CA LYS A 286 -37.81 4.23 -24.06
C LYS A 286 -38.00 3.48 -25.40
N VAL A 287 -36.91 3.17 -26.09
CA VAL A 287 -36.97 2.48 -27.40
C VAL A 287 -37.14 0.96 -27.24
N PRO A 288 -37.96 0.31 -28.10
CA PRO A 288 -38.39 -1.08 -27.92
C PRO A 288 -37.31 -2.13 -28.21
N TYR A 289 -36.22 -1.76 -28.91
CA TYR A 289 -35.12 -2.69 -29.26
C TYR A 289 -33.97 -2.72 -28.24
N LEU A 290 -33.94 -1.82 -27.25
CA LEU A 290 -32.93 -1.87 -26.18
C LEU A 290 -33.28 -2.91 -25.11
N ASP A 291 -32.25 -3.48 -24.50
CA ASP A 291 -32.40 -4.36 -23.35
C ASP A 291 -32.73 -3.57 -22.07
N ASN A 292 -33.10 -4.29 -21.01
CA ASN A 292 -33.54 -3.66 -19.76
C ASN A 292 -32.42 -2.92 -19.01
N VAL A 293 -31.15 -3.26 -19.23
CA VAL A 293 -30.00 -2.55 -18.63
C VAL A 293 -29.76 -1.25 -19.39
N ALA A 294 -29.75 -1.28 -20.72
CA ALA A 294 -29.61 -0.09 -21.57
C ALA A 294 -30.76 0.94 -21.45
N ARG A 295 -31.96 0.50 -21.04
CA ARG A 295 -33.10 1.35 -20.70
C ARG A 295 -33.10 1.88 -19.26
N SER A 296 -32.25 1.34 -18.38
CA SER A 296 -32.20 1.77 -16.98
C SER A 296 -31.40 3.06 -16.83
N PRO A 297 -31.88 4.07 -16.08
CA PRO A 297 -31.09 5.26 -15.76
C PRO A 297 -29.77 4.95 -15.04
N THR A 298 -29.71 3.82 -14.32
CA THR A 298 -28.55 3.42 -13.51
C THR A 298 -27.85 2.15 -14.03
N GLY A 299 -28.18 1.73 -15.26
CA GLY A 299 -27.75 0.45 -15.80
C GLY A 299 -28.21 -0.72 -14.92
N ASN A 300 -27.27 -1.55 -14.49
CA ASN A 300 -27.49 -2.71 -13.61
C ASN A 300 -27.46 -2.37 -12.11
N SER A 301 -27.28 -1.09 -11.75
CA SER A 301 -27.11 -0.59 -10.38
C SER A 301 -25.93 -1.19 -9.57
N GLN A 302 -24.98 -1.88 -10.21
CA GLN A 302 -23.82 -2.50 -9.55
C GLN A 302 -22.56 -1.62 -9.69
N PRO A 303 -21.87 -1.26 -8.59
CA PRO A 303 -20.67 -0.43 -8.64
C PRO A 303 -19.51 -1.10 -9.39
N ASP A 304 -19.40 -2.43 -9.33
CA ASP A 304 -18.34 -3.21 -9.99
C ASP A 304 -18.39 -3.17 -11.53
N SER A 305 -19.48 -2.63 -12.10
CA SER A 305 -19.64 -2.40 -13.55
C SER A 305 -19.31 -0.97 -14.00
N VAL A 306 -18.84 -0.12 -13.08
CA VAL A 306 -18.41 1.23 -13.41
C VAL A 306 -16.98 1.14 -13.95
N ASP A 307 -16.83 1.41 -15.24
CA ASP A 307 -15.50 1.43 -15.89
C ASP A 307 -15.01 2.85 -16.19
N LEU A 308 -15.92 3.84 -16.27
CA LEU A 308 -15.59 5.24 -16.52
C LEU A 308 -16.24 6.14 -15.48
N ILE A 309 -15.45 6.96 -14.80
CA ILE A 309 -15.93 7.95 -13.82
C ILE A 309 -15.53 9.34 -14.31
N VAL A 310 -16.53 10.11 -14.76
CA VAL A 310 -16.35 11.45 -15.34
C VAL A 310 -17.12 12.48 -14.52
N PRO A 311 -16.53 13.61 -14.14
CA PRO A 311 -17.25 14.69 -13.48
C PRO A 311 -17.98 15.58 -14.51
N GLN A 312 -19.05 16.26 -14.08
CA GLN A 312 -19.82 17.18 -14.93
C GLN A 312 -19.68 18.62 -14.45
N ASP A 313 -19.35 19.54 -15.35
CA ASP A 313 -19.19 20.97 -15.07
C ASP A 313 -20.39 21.80 -15.60
N CYS A 314 -20.22 23.12 -15.80
CA CYS A 314 -21.31 23.95 -16.30
C CYS A 314 -21.68 23.71 -17.77
N GLY A 315 -20.74 23.20 -18.58
CA GLY A 315 -20.92 22.95 -19.99
C GLY A 315 -21.32 21.51 -20.28
N GLY A 316 -20.73 20.55 -19.56
CA GLY A 316 -20.91 19.14 -19.87
C GLY A 316 -19.98 18.21 -19.11
N PHE A 317 -19.38 17.25 -19.83
CA PHE A 317 -18.47 16.24 -19.31
C PHE A 317 -17.04 16.81 -19.26
N ASN A 318 -16.45 16.93 -18.07
CA ASN A 318 -15.11 17.47 -17.96
C ASN A 318 -14.02 16.40 -17.92
N LEU A 319 -13.13 16.41 -18.90
CA LEU A 319 -12.03 15.44 -19.03
C LEU A 319 -10.67 15.95 -18.54
N GLY A 320 -10.66 16.96 -17.66
CA GLY A 320 -9.45 17.44 -16.99
C GLY A 320 -9.04 16.64 -15.76
N SER A 321 -10.00 15.91 -15.14
CA SER A 321 -9.76 14.96 -14.06
C SER A 321 -10.82 13.87 -14.09
N PHE A 322 -10.48 12.70 -14.63
CA PHE A 322 -11.41 11.56 -14.75
C PHE A 322 -10.69 10.22 -14.53
N PHE A 323 -11.45 9.20 -14.15
CA PHE A 323 -10.92 7.86 -13.91
C PHE A 323 -11.45 6.86 -14.93
N ILE A 324 -10.58 5.97 -15.37
CA ILE A 324 -10.93 4.87 -16.26
C ILE A 324 -10.33 3.56 -15.73
N HIS A 325 -11.14 2.51 -15.71
CA HIS A 325 -10.79 1.19 -15.23
C HIS A 325 -10.23 0.33 -16.38
N ARG A 326 -9.34 -0.63 -16.11
CA ARG A 326 -8.96 -1.62 -17.12
C ARG A 326 -10.06 -2.67 -17.24
N SER A 327 -10.73 -2.68 -18.39
CA SER A 327 -11.62 -3.77 -18.80
C SER A 327 -11.70 -3.89 -20.32
N VAL A 328 -12.29 -4.99 -20.79
CA VAL A 328 -12.60 -5.21 -22.21
C VAL A 328 -13.60 -4.17 -22.75
N TRP A 329 -14.43 -3.59 -21.88
CA TRP A 329 -15.28 -2.45 -22.23
C TRP A 329 -14.43 -1.21 -22.52
N THR A 330 -13.45 -0.92 -21.67
CA THR A 330 -12.55 0.22 -21.83
C THR A 330 -11.74 0.12 -23.12
N ASP A 331 -11.18 -1.05 -23.45
CA ASP A 331 -10.45 -1.23 -24.71
C ASP A 331 -11.33 -0.86 -25.93
N ARG A 332 -12.60 -1.29 -25.94
CA ARG A 332 -13.57 -0.96 -27.00
C ARG A 332 -13.99 0.51 -27.00
N LEU A 333 -14.15 1.13 -25.83
CA LEU A 333 -14.40 2.58 -25.75
C LEU A 333 -13.23 3.34 -26.37
N LEU A 334 -12.00 3.01 -26.00
CA LEU A 334 -10.80 3.68 -26.53
C LEU A 334 -10.62 3.43 -28.04
N ASP A 335 -11.12 2.32 -28.60
CA ASP A 335 -11.11 2.07 -30.05
C ASP A 335 -12.10 3.01 -30.76
N ILE A 336 -13.34 3.10 -30.29
CA ILE A 336 -14.42 3.90 -30.91
C ILE A 336 -14.24 5.41 -30.64
N TRP A 337 -13.69 5.78 -29.49
CA TRP A 337 -13.42 7.18 -29.14
C TRP A 337 -12.20 7.76 -29.88
N TRP A 338 -11.37 6.91 -30.50
CA TRP A 338 -10.31 7.32 -31.44
C TRP A 338 -10.71 7.06 -32.92
N ASP A 339 -12.00 6.85 -33.20
CA ASP A 339 -12.45 6.64 -34.58
C ASP A 339 -12.21 7.89 -35.46
N PRO A 340 -11.63 7.75 -36.67
CA PRO A 340 -11.42 8.88 -37.60
C PRO A 340 -12.69 9.67 -37.94
N VAL A 341 -13.89 9.09 -37.88
CA VAL A 341 -15.15 9.83 -38.06
C VAL A 341 -15.32 10.86 -36.94
N GLY A 342 -15.00 10.49 -35.69
CA GLY A 342 -15.02 11.40 -34.55
C GLY A 342 -13.87 12.40 -34.59
N TYR A 343 -12.64 11.88 -34.65
CA TYR A 343 -11.42 12.68 -34.50
C TYR A 343 -11.06 13.54 -35.73
N GLU A 344 -11.36 13.09 -36.96
CA GLU A 344 -10.90 13.74 -38.20
C GLU A 344 -12.06 14.31 -39.03
N GLN A 345 -13.19 13.62 -39.18
CA GLN A 345 -14.29 14.15 -40.00
C GLN A 345 -15.13 15.20 -39.26
N LYS A 346 -15.41 14.98 -37.98
CA LYS A 346 -16.24 15.85 -37.14
C LYS A 346 -15.45 16.85 -36.28
N HIS A 347 -14.13 16.98 -36.47
CA HIS A 347 -13.31 17.90 -35.66
C HIS A 347 -13.71 19.38 -35.76
N MET A 348 -14.44 19.77 -36.82
CA MET A 348 -15.02 21.11 -37.00
C MET A 348 -16.41 21.27 -36.36
N GLU A 349 -17.06 20.16 -35.96
CA GLU A 349 -18.32 20.15 -35.20
C GLU A 349 -18.06 20.16 -33.68
N TRP A 350 -16.90 19.67 -33.22
CA TRP A 350 -16.53 19.59 -31.81
C TRP A 350 -15.76 20.84 -31.35
N GLU A 351 -16.40 21.71 -30.57
CA GLU A 351 -15.77 22.86 -29.93
C GLU A 351 -14.79 22.41 -28.82
N HIS A 352 -15.20 21.45 -27.98
CA HIS A 352 -14.38 20.86 -26.91
C HIS A 352 -13.76 19.52 -27.31
N LYS A 353 -13.57 19.29 -28.61
CA LYS A 353 -12.75 18.20 -29.18
C LYS A 353 -13.16 16.80 -28.68
N GLU A 354 -12.37 16.19 -27.80
CA GLU A 354 -12.61 14.82 -27.31
C GLU A 354 -13.72 14.73 -26.26
N GLN A 355 -14.08 15.86 -25.63
CA GLN A 355 -15.17 15.97 -24.66
C GLN A 355 -16.52 15.83 -25.35
N ASP A 356 -16.83 16.71 -26.31
CA ASP A 356 -18.07 16.64 -27.12
C ASP A 356 -18.23 15.28 -27.82
N ALA A 357 -17.14 14.69 -28.28
CA ALA A 357 -17.15 13.37 -28.90
C ALA A 357 -17.54 12.26 -27.91
N LEU A 358 -17.08 12.34 -26.65
CA LEU A 358 -17.50 11.40 -25.59
C LEU A 358 -18.97 11.63 -25.19
N GLU A 359 -19.45 12.88 -25.18
CA GLU A 359 -20.85 13.22 -24.93
C GLU A 359 -21.77 12.72 -26.04
N HIS A 360 -21.35 12.86 -27.31
CA HIS A 360 -22.04 12.31 -28.47
C HIS A 360 -22.10 10.78 -28.41
N LEU A 361 -20.99 10.14 -28.03
CA LEU A 361 -20.93 8.70 -27.82
C LEU A 361 -21.85 8.26 -26.67
N TYR A 362 -21.79 8.92 -25.51
CA TYR A 362 -22.67 8.65 -24.38
C TYR A 362 -24.15 8.82 -24.75
N THR A 363 -24.49 9.90 -25.46
CA THR A 363 -25.86 10.18 -25.91
C THR A 363 -26.38 9.07 -26.82
N ASN A 364 -25.61 8.65 -27.82
CA ASN A 364 -26.07 7.75 -28.87
C ASN A 364 -25.84 6.25 -28.60
N GLN A 365 -24.90 5.88 -27.71
CA GLN A 365 -24.47 4.49 -27.49
C GLN A 365 -24.87 3.98 -26.09
N PRO A 366 -25.95 3.19 -25.94
CA PRO A 366 -26.45 2.78 -24.63
C PRO A 366 -25.48 1.89 -23.83
N TRP A 367 -24.64 1.11 -24.52
CA TRP A 367 -23.63 0.26 -23.90
C TRP A 367 -22.49 1.06 -23.24
N ILE A 368 -22.28 2.31 -23.65
CA ILE A 368 -21.34 3.23 -22.96
C ILE A 368 -21.98 3.69 -21.65
N ARG A 369 -23.22 4.19 -21.70
CA ARG A 369 -23.97 4.69 -20.53
C ARG A 369 -24.04 3.70 -19.38
N SER A 370 -24.26 2.41 -19.68
CA SER A 370 -24.37 1.35 -18.67
C SER A 370 -23.09 1.07 -17.87
N HIS A 371 -21.95 1.60 -18.30
CA HIS A 371 -20.63 1.47 -17.66
C HIS A 371 -20.05 2.80 -17.17
N THR A 372 -20.59 3.94 -17.62
CA THR A 372 -20.26 5.26 -17.08
C THR A 372 -20.89 5.47 -15.69
N ALA A 373 -20.22 6.26 -14.86
CA ALA A 373 -20.78 6.91 -13.69
C ALA A 373 -20.28 8.35 -13.61
N PHE A 374 -21.08 9.20 -13.00
CA PHE A 374 -20.76 10.60 -12.75
C PHE A 374 -20.33 10.81 -11.31
N ILE A 375 -19.48 11.79 -11.09
CA ILE A 375 -19.00 12.18 -9.77
C ILE A 375 -19.20 13.70 -9.59
N PRO A 376 -19.62 14.19 -8.41
CA PRO A 376 -19.76 15.63 -8.20
C PRO A 376 -18.45 16.36 -8.51
N GLN A 377 -18.50 17.39 -9.38
CA GLN A 377 -17.33 18.12 -9.90
C GLN A 377 -16.31 18.45 -8.81
N ARG A 378 -16.75 19.11 -7.74
CA ARG A 378 -15.90 19.53 -6.61
C ARG A 378 -15.13 18.40 -5.92
N LYS A 379 -15.61 17.15 -6.03
CA LYS A 379 -14.99 16.00 -5.39
C LYS A 379 -13.64 15.62 -6.03
N ILE A 380 -13.44 15.85 -7.33
CA ILE A 380 -12.19 15.48 -8.04
C ILE A 380 -11.69 16.52 -9.04
N ASN A 381 -12.42 17.61 -9.26
CA ASN A 381 -12.25 18.51 -10.39
C ASN A 381 -12.85 19.91 -10.13
N SER A 382 -12.78 20.42 -8.89
CA SER A 382 -13.38 21.74 -8.55
C SER A 382 -12.82 22.89 -9.40
N PHE A 383 -13.62 23.91 -9.67
CA PHE A 383 -13.23 25.04 -10.51
C PHE A 383 -12.88 26.30 -9.71
N PRO A 384 -11.93 27.14 -10.16
CA PRO A 384 -11.71 28.47 -9.60
C PRO A 384 -12.92 29.38 -9.84
N MET A 385 -13.12 30.40 -9.00
CA MET A 385 -14.27 31.33 -9.09
C MET A 385 -14.43 32.08 -10.42
N GLY A 386 -13.43 32.04 -11.31
CA GLY A 386 -13.47 32.64 -12.65
C GLY A 386 -13.67 31.64 -13.80
N ALA A 387 -13.88 30.35 -13.53
CA ALA A 387 -14.27 29.37 -14.54
C ALA A 387 -15.75 29.04 -14.37
N CYS A 388 -16.54 28.96 -15.45
CA CYS A 388 -18.00 28.80 -15.38
C CYS A 388 -18.74 29.93 -14.61
N SER A 389 -18.21 31.15 -14.64
CA SER A 389 -18.70 32.27 -13.82
C SER A 389 -19.88 33.06 -14.43
N ASP A 390 -20.36 32.71 -15.61
CA ASP A 390 -21.40 33.47 -16.34
C ASP A 390 -22.73 33.57 -15.56
N ASN A 391 -23.06 32.53 -14.81
CA ASN A 391 -24.21 32.46 -13.91
C ASN A 391 -23.84 32.76 -12.43
N GLY A 392 -22.64 33.27 -12.18
CA GLY A 392 -22.08 33.48 -10.84
C GLY A 392 -21.49 32.23 -10.18
N VAL A 393 -21.21 32.31 -8.88
CA VAL A 393 -20.51 31.26 -8.13
C VAL A 393 -21.47 30.16 -7.67
N ASP A 394 -21.60 29.09 -8.48
CA ASP A 394 -22.29 27.86 -8.07
C ASP A 394 -21.43 27.00 -7.12
N SER A 395 -21.97 26.76 -5.91
CA SER A 395 -21.48 25.85 -4.87
C SER A 395 -21.27 24.38 -5.29
N ARG A 396 -21.77 23.92 -6.44
CA ARG A 396 -21.63 22.54 -6.93
C ARG A 396 -20.35 22.31 -7.72
N ILE A 397 -19.83 23.35 -8.39
CA ILE A 397 -18.66 23.28 -9.29
C ILE A 397 -17.45 24.03 -8.73
N HIS A 398 -17.65 25.16 -8.03
CA HIS A 398 -16.58 26.03 -7.57
C HIS A 398 -15.87 25.54 -6.30
N TYR A 399 -14.56 25.75 -6.22
CA TYR A 399 -13.71 25.34 -5.09
C TYR A 399 -14.13 26.01 -3.76
N SER A 400 -14.38 25.18 -2.74
CA SER A 400 -14.66 25.61 -1.37
C SER A 400 -13.46 25.41 -0.43
N GLU A 401 -12.97 26.51 0.15
CA GLU A 401 -11.95 26.46 1.21
C GLU A 401 -12.41 25.75 2.48
N GLN A 402 -13.71 25.83 2.80
CA GLN A 402 -14.26 25.29 4.05
C GLN A 402 -14.42 23.77 3.99
N GLU A 403 -14.91 23.26 2.85
CA GLU A 403 -15.13 21.82 2.62
C GLU A 403 -13.84 21.09 2.18
N ARG A 404 -12.80 21.85 1.79
CA ARG A 404 -11.48 21.35 1.38
C ARG A 404 -11.55 20.39 0.20
N ASP A 405 -11.99 20.93 -0.93
CA ASP A 405 -12.08 20.19 -2.20
C ASP A 405 -10.73 19.59 -2.60
N PHE A 406 -10.78 18.37 -3.13
CA PHE A 406 -9.58 17.52 -3.24
C PHE A 406 -8.58 17.99 -4.30
N VAL A 407 -9.10 18.46 -5.43
CA VAL A 407 -8.36 18.90 -6.62
C VAL A 407 -9.07 20.11 -7.20
N VAL A 408 -8.29 21.13 -7.57
CA VAL A 408 -8.76 22.26 -8.38
C VAL A 408 -8.25 22.13 -9.82
N ASN A 409 -9.11 22.44 -10.78
CA ASN A 409 -8.84 22.46 -12.21
C ASN A 409 -9.08 23.87 -12.74
N MET A 410 -8.03 24.52 -13.22
CA MET A 410 -8.08 25.85 -13.83
C MET A 410 -8.46 25.73 -15.31
N ALA A 411 -9.55 25.01 -15.60
CA ALA A 411 -10.05 24.80 -16.95
C ALA A 411 -10.39 26.14 -17.62
N GLY A 412 -10.02 26.33 -18.89
CA GLY A 412 -10.25 27.57 -19.63
C GLY A 412 -9.48 28.79 -19.11
N CYS A 413 -8.46 28.64 -18.26
CA CYS A 413 -7.70 29.80 -17.75
C CYS A 413 -6.88 30.52 -18.84
N GLU A 414 -6.63 29.86 -19.97
CA GLU A 414 -5.95 30.42 -21.14
C GLU A 414 -6.82 31.47 -21.86
N TRP A 415 -8.14 31.45 -21.63
CA TRP A 415 -9.14 32.26 -22.29
C TRP A 415 -9.44 33.52 -21.45
N GLY A 416 -8.49 34.45 -21.43
CA GLY A 416 -8.63 35.76 -20.78
C GLY A 416 -8.38 35.80 -19.26
N ARG A 417 -7.85 34.73 -18.66
CA ARG A 417 -7.43 34.69 -17.24
C ARG A 417 -5.92 34.42 -17.14
N ASP A 418 -5.38 34.34 -15.92
CA ASP A 418 -3.97 34.02 -15.68
C ASP A 418 -3.81 32.67 -14.99
N CYS A 419 -3.65 31.61 -15.80
CA CYS A 419 -3.37 30.25 -15.33
C CYS A 419 -2.26 30.19 -14.28
N TRP A 420 -1.19 30.98 -14.45
CA TRP A 420 -0.05 30.93 -13.57
C TRP A 420 -0.34 31.59 -12.22
N GLY A 421 -0.99 32.77 -12.22
CA GLY A 421 -1.42 33.46 -11.01
C GLY A 421 -2.43 32.64 -10.20
N GLU A 422 -3.39 31.98 -10.86
CA GLU A 422 -4.34 31.07 -10.19
C GLU A 422 -3.61 29.86 -9.60
N MET A 423 -2.79 29.16 -10.40
CA MET A 423 -1.99 28.01 -9.94
C MET A 423 -1.08 28.39 -8.76
N TYR A 424 -0.47 29.57 -8.81
CA TYR A 424 0.35 30.12 -7.73
C TYR A 424 -0.47 30.32 -6.44
N ASN A 425 -1.66 30.93 -6.54
CA ASN A 425 -2.54 31.18 -5.42
C ASN A 425 -3.02 29.87 -4.77
N PHE A 426 -3.54 28.92 -5.56
CA PHE A 426 -3.95 27.61 -5.05
C PHE A 426 -2.80 26.81 -4.43
N ARG A 427 -1.58 26.93 -4.98
CA ARG A 427 -0.37 26.35 -4.41
C ARG A 427 -0.03 26.96 -3.04
N GLU A 428 -0.13 28.28 -2.86
CA GLU A 428 0.06 28.92 -1.55
C GLU A 428 -1.04 28.55 -0.57
N LEU A 429 -2.30 28.54 -1.02
CA LEU A 429 -3.47 28.15 -0.23
C LEU A 429 -3.37 26.71 0.26
N SER A 430 -3.04 25.74 -0.60
CA SER A 430 -2.79 24.35 -0.21
C SER A 430 -1.65 24.24 0.80
N ASN A 431 -0.56 24.99 0.62
CA ASN A 431 0.55 25.04 1.59
C ASN A 431 0.13 25.66 2.93
N LYS A 432 -0.79 26.63 2.96
CA LYS A 432 -1.36 27.25 4.17
C LYS A 432 -2.30 26.29 4.91
N LEU A 433 -3.18 25.61 4.19
CA LEU A 433 -4.16 24.66 4.74
C LEU A 433 -3.48 23.40 5.29
N ASN A 434 -2.49 22.86 4.56
CA ASN A 434 -1.82 21.61 4.89
C ASN A 434 -0.57 21.75 5.80
N ARG A 435 -0.35 22.90 6.46
CA ARG A 435 0.74 23.03 7.44
C ARG A 435 0.58 22.04 8.59
N THR A 436 1.65 21.32 8.90
CA THR A 436 1.72 20.45 10.07
C THR A 436 1.65 21.26 11.37
N LEU A 437 1.25 20.62 12.48
CA LEU A 437 1.24 21.27 13.80
C LEU A 437 2.62 21.80 14.19
N TRP A 438 3.69 21.11 13.79
CA TRP A 438 5.08 21.54 14.03
C TRP A 438 5.46 22.78 13.22
N GLU A 439 5.06 22.87 11.95
CA GLU A 439 5.26 24.07 11.13
C GLU A 439 4.48 25.26 11.72
N LYS A 440 3.20 25.07 12.06
CA LYS A 440 2.38 26.11 12.72
C LYS A 440 3.00 26.60 14.03
N PHE A 441 3.57 25.70 14.83
CA PHE A 441 4.29 26.03 16.06
C PHE A 441 5.59 26.81 15.79
N LYS A 442 6.41 26.35 14.83
CA LYS A 442 7.65 27.02 14.42
C LYS A 442 7.39 28.42 13.87
N ASP A 443 6.36 28.59 13.06
CA ASP A 443 5.93 29.88 12.52
C ASP A 443 5.51 30.82 13.66
N SER A 444 4.69 30.34 14.61
CA SER A 444 4.27 31.12 15.79
C SER A 444 5.45 31.62 16.64
N ILE A 445 6.49 30.79 16.80
CA ILE A 445 7.74 31.22 17.46
C ILE A 445 8.49 32.26 16.62
N SER A 446 8.67 32.02 15.32
CA SER A 446 9.30 32.96 14.38
C SER A 446 8.64 34.33 14.43
N ASP A 447 7.31 34.37 14.40
CA ASP A 447 6.56 35.63 14.30
C ASP A 447 6.54 36.38 15.64
N ARG A 448 6.54 35.67 16.79
CA ARG A 448 6.81 36.28 18.10
C ARG A 448 8.20 36.90 18.17
N ILE A 449 9.24 36.22 17.64
CA ILE A 449 10.61 36.75 17.60
C ILE A 449 10.71 37.98 16.68
N LYS A 450 10.04 37.97 15.52
CA LYS A 450 9.96 39.14 14.63
C LYS A 450 9.26 40.32 15.30
N ALA A 451 8.12 40.09 15.95
CA ALA A 451 7.38 41.13 16.68
C ALA A 451 8.22 41.73 17.82
N PHE A 452 8.94 40.90 18.58
CA PHE A 452 9.86 41.36 19.62
C PHE A 452 11.00 42.22 19.07
N LYS A 453 11.65 41.79 17.97
CA LYS A 453 12.68 42.58 17.27
C LYS A 453 12.13 43.90 16.70
N ALA A 454 10.91 43.89 16.16
CA ALA A 454 10.28 45.09 15.64
C ALA A 454 9.94 46.10 16.76
N LYS A 455 9.51 45.62 17.94
CA LYS A 455 9.26 46.46 19.12
C LYS A 455 10.55 47.13 19.61
N HIS A 456 11.62 46.35 19.81
CA HIS A 456 12.92 46.91 20.21
C HIS A 456 13.53 47.85 19.17
N LYS A 457 13.26 47.66 17.87
CA LYS A 457 13.71 48.63 16.86
C LYS A 457 13.00 49.98 17.00
N LYS A 458 11.68 49.98 17.25
CA LYS A 458 10.91 51.22 17.48
C LYS A 458 11.35 51.94 18.76
N GLU A 459 11.53 51.20 19.85
CA GLU A 459 12.05 51.74 21.13
C GLU A 459 13.48 52.33 21.01
N GLY A 460 14.21 52.01 19.93
CA GLY A 460 15.52 52.60 19.62
C GLY A 460 15.45 53.82 18.68
N ASP A 461 14.45 53.90 17.79
CA ASP A 461 14.23 55.05 16.89
C ASP A 461 13.49 56.20 17.65
N ASP A 462 12.59 55.89 18.58
CA ASP A 462 11.84 56.88 19.40
C ASP A 462 12.69 57.49 20.56
N GLY A 463 13.98 57.14 20.64
CA GLY A 463 14.89 57.50 21.74
C GLY A 463 16.09 58.37 21.33
N GLN A 464 16.05 59.01 20.16
CA GLN A 464 17.09 59.88 19.60
C GLN A 464 16.59 61.30 19.33
#